data_AF-A0A7J2I2J2-F1
#
_entry.id   AF-A0A7J2I2J2-F1
#
_cell.length_a   1.000
_cell.length_b   1.000
_cell.length_c   1.000
_cell.angle_alpha   90.00
_cell.angle_beta   90.00
_cell.angle_gamma   90.00
#
_symmetry.space_group_name_H-M   'P 1'
#
loop_
_entity.id
_entity.type
_entity.pdbx_description
1 polymer ?
#
loop_
_entity_poly.entity_id
_entity_poly.type
_entity_poly.pdbx_seq_one_letter_code
_entity_poly.pdbx_strand_id
1 'polypeptide(L)'
;FYCPVCGWIDTKTCQQHGETKTYAKQKIPIKPLIERSKKILDMKVLPELIKGVRGTSSKDHTPEHIIKGLLRAKYKIHITKDGTTRYDMTQLPLTHFKPKEIGTTIERLRELGYTKDYLGNELQDESQICELLPQDIILPDSPESPDEGTAKILTRTTKFVDELLEKLYKLKPYYKVKKQEDLTGQLVICLAPHTSAGIIGRIIGFTKTQGFFASPLMHAATRRDCDGDEASILLLMDAFLNFSKKYLPSSRGATMDAPLVLTSLLTPCEVDDMAFNMDIVDKYPLELYEAAQEYKMPWEVNITKVSETLHTEKQYEGFKFTHDTDDFNKSVRCSAYKTLPSMGEKLDGQMQIARKVRAVNTSDVARLVIEKHFLKDTKGNLRKFSMQVFRCVNCNEKYRRPPLKGRCLKCGGKIIFTIAEGSVVKYFEATQKLAEEYNVSNYLKQTIMLLQRRLEDVFGKEKEKQTGLNTWC
;
A
#
# COMPACT_ATOMS: atom_id res chain seq x y z
N PHE A 1 7.51 -37.61 -8.30
CA PHE A 1 6.18 -37.32 -7.71
C PHE A 1 5.97 -38.14 -6.44
N TYR A 2 5.04 -37.74 -5.58
CA TYR A 2 4.76 -38.36 -4.29
C TYR A 2 3.35 -38.93 -4.28
N CYS A 3 3.26 -40.25 -4.11
CA CYS A 3 2.04 -40.95 -3.75
C CYS A 3 1.91 -40.98 -2.22
N PRO A 4 0.76 -40.60 -1.63
CA PRO A 4 0.54 -40.66 -0.18
C PRO A 4 0.75 -42.06 0.42
N VAL A 5 0.60 -43.12 -0.39
CA VAL A 5 0.69 -44.52 0.03
C VAL A 5 2.03 -45.14 -0.35
N CYS A 6 2.42 -45.06 -1.64
CA CYS A 6 3.66 -45.70 -2.14
C CYS A 6 4.93 -44.88 -1.91
N GLY A 7 4.83 -43.61 -1.53
CA GLY A 7 5.98 -42.72 -1.40
C GLY A 7 6.41 -42.10 -2.74
N TRP A 8 7.71 -41.89 -2.93
CA TRP A 8 8.24 -41.21 -4.11
C TRP A 8 8.28 -42.15 -5.32
N ILE A 9 7.70 -41.72 -6.43
CA ILE A 9 7.64 -42.44 -7.70
C ILE A 9 7.97 -41.49 -8.86
N ASP A 10 8.49 -42.02 -9.96
CA ASP A 10 8.92 -41.21 -11.11
C ASP A 10 7.78 -40.84 -12.08
N THR A 11 6.62 -41.49 -11.97
CA THR A 11 5.46 -41.24 -12.83
C THR A 11 4.48 -40.23 -12.23
N LYS A 12 3.81 -39.44 -13.10
CA LYS A 12 2.74 -38.49 -12.72
C LYS A 12 1.51 -39.17 -12.12
N THR A 13 1.27 -40.41 -12.51
CA THR A 13 0.18 -41.23 -12.00
C THR A 13 0.77 -42.49 -11.37
N CYS A 14 0.33 -42.79 -10.15
CA CYS A 14 0.59 -44.06 -9.51
C CYS A 14 -0.35 -45.09 -10.12
N GLN A 15 0.19 -46.18 -10.65
CA GLN A 15 -0.60 -47.24 -11.28
C GLN A 15 -1.69 -47.83 -10.35
N GLN A 16 -1.48 -47.76 -9.03
CA GLN A 16 -2.41 -48.30 -8.03
C GLN A 16 -3.28 -47.24 -7.33
N HIS A 17 -2.82 -45.98 -7.25
CA HIS A 17 -3.43 -44.98 -6.36
C HIS A 17 -3.78 -43.65 -7.06
N GLY A 18 -3.67 -43.59 -8.39
CA GLY A 18 -4.11 -42.42 -9.18
C GLY A 18 -3.14 -41.24 -9.14
N GLU A 19 -3.68 -40.01 -9.08
CA GLU A 19 -2.88 -38.78 -9.19
C GLU A 19 -1.87 -38.60 -8.06
N THR A 20 -0.65 -38.20 -8.43
CA THR A 20 0.44 -37.96 -7.49
C THR A 20 0.73 -36.48 -7.30
N LYS A 21 1.29 -36.13 -6.15
CA LYS A 21 1.65 -34.73 -5.80
C LYS A 21 3.11 -34.44 -6.12
N THR A 22 3.44 -33.19 -6.36
CA THR A 22 4.84 -32.75 -6.56
C THR A 22 5.59 -32.53 -5.23
N TYR A 23 4.89 -32.55 -4.11
CA TYR A 23 5.42 -32.25 -2.78
C TYR A 23 4.95 -33.27 -1.73
N ALA A 24 5.69 -33.33 -0.62
CA ALA A 24 5.36 -34.14 0.56
C ALA A 24 5.78 -33.42 1.85
N LYS A 25 5.22 -33.82 2.99
CA LYS A 25 5.68 -33.31 4.29
C LYS A 25 7.03 -33.94 4.62
N GLN A 26 8.07 -33.12 4.66
CA GLN A 26 9.44 -33.56 4.90
C GLN A 26 10.07 -32.84 6.10
N LYS A 27 11.03 -33.50 6.75
CA LYS A 27 11.92 -32.87 7.73
C LYS A 27 13.11 -32.29 6.99
N ILE A 28 13.26 -30.96 7.02
CA ILE A 28 14.36 -30.26 6.32
C ILE A 28 15.42 -29.84 7.33
N PRO A 29 16.68 -30.28 7.20
CA PRO A 29 17.76 -29.82 8.06
C PRO A 29 18.20 -28.41 7.65
N ILE A 30 17.73 -27.39 8.36
CA ILE A 30 17.96 -25.98 8.01
C ILE A 30 19.41 -25.56 8.25
N LYS A 31 20.05 -26.00 9.34
CA LYS A 31 21.42 -25.62 9.71
C LYS A 31 22.44 -25.83 8.57
N PRO A 32 22.58 -27.04 8.00
CA PRO A 32 23.57 -27.27 6.93
C PRO A 32 23.25 -26.49 5.64
N LEU A 33 21.96 -26.21 5.36
CA LEU A 33 21.58 -25.39 4.20
C LEU A 33 22.03 -23.94 4.37
N ILE A 34 21.86 -23.38 5.58
CA ILE A 34 22.33 -22.03 5.91
C ILE A 34 23.85 -21.97 5.86
N GLU A 35 24.56 -22.96 6.42
CA GLU A 35 26.03 -23.00 6.40
C GLU A 35 26.60 -23.07 4.98
N ARG A 36 26.01 -23.88 4.10
CA ARG A 36 26.39 -23.92 2.67
C ARG A 36 26.15 -22.57 1.99
N SER A 37 24.98 -21.97 2.24
CA SER A 37 24.63 -20.66 1.67
C SER A 37 25.55 -19.56 2.19
N LYS A 38 25.97 -19.63 3.46
CA LYS A 38 26.92 -18.71 4.09
C LYS A 38 28.30 -18.77 3.43
N LYS A 39 28.78 -19.97 3.08
CA LYS A 39 30.03 -20.17 2.33
C LYS A 39 29.96 -19.58 0.92
N ILE A 40 28.84 -19.79 0.21
CA ILE A 40 28.65 -19.25 -1.15
C ILE A 40 28.61 -17.72 -1.14
N LEU A 41 27.94 -17.13 -0.15
CA LEU A 41 27.82 -15.68 0.00
C LEU A 41 29.05 -15.01 0.63
N ASP A 42 30.04 -15.78 1.08
CA ASP A 42 31.19 -15.31 1.85
C ASP A 42 30.82 -14.40 3.05
N MET A 43 29.68 -14.71 3.69
CA MET A 43 29.18 -13.91 4.81
C MET A 43 29.82 -14.38 6.12
N LYS A 44 30.50 -13.50 6.84
CA LYS A 44 31.07 -13.82 8.17
C LYS A 44 30.00 -13.91 9.26
N VAL A 45 29.04 -12.98 9.23
CA VAL A 45 27.96 -12.85 10.22
C VAL A 45 26.60 -13.02 9.53
N LEU A 46 25.71 -13.79 10.16
CA LEU A 46 24.34 -13.94 9.68
C LEU A 46 23.47 -12.80 10.23
N PRO A 47 22.45 -12.35 9.49
CA PRO A 47 21.46 -11.40 10.01
C PRO A 47 20.78 -11.92 11.27
N GLU A 48 20.46 -11.04 12.21
CA GLU A 48 19.83 -11.40 13.50
C GLU A 48 18.49 -12.11 13.32
N LEU A 49 17.71 -11.69 12.32
CA LEU A 49 16.40 -12.24 12.05
C LEU A 49 16.19 -12.50 10.55
N ILE A 50 15.92 -13.75 10.21
CA ILE A 50 15.51 -14.17 8.87
C ILE A 50 14.06 -14.63 8.97
N LYS A 51 13.15 -13.82 8.44
CA LYS A 51 11.72 -14.16 8.42
C LYS A 51 11.44 -15.08 7.23
N GLY A 52 10.73 -16.18 7.48
CA GLY A 52 10.26 -17.11 6.45
C GLY A 52 8.74 -17.25 6.49
N VAL A 53 8.20 -17.99 5.52
CA VAL A 53 6.77 -18.34 5.50
C VAL A 53 6.51 -19.55 6.40
N ARG A 54 5.33 -19.58 7.06
CA ARG A 54 4.92 -20.74 7.88
C ARG A 54 4.69 -22.00 7.04
N GLY A 55 4.29 -21.82 5.80
CA GLY A 55 4.12 -22.86 4.79
C GLY A 55 3.93 -22.22 3.42
N THR A 56 4.37 -22.89 2.36
CA THR A 56 4.16 -22.46 0.99
C THR A 56 2.68 -22.64 0.61
N SER A 57 2.12 -21.69 -0.15
CA SER A 57 0.73 -21.72 -0.63
C SER A 57 0.61 -21.99 -2.13
N SER A 58 1.76 -22.15 -2.80
CA SER A 58 1.83 -22.45 -4.23
C SER A 58 1.48 -23.89 -4.54
N LYS A 59 1.01 -24.14 -5.76
CA LYS A 59 0.54 -25.47 -6.21
C LYS A 59 1.58 -26.58 -6.00
N ASP A 60 2.84 -26.28 -6.33
CA ASP A 60 3.95 -27.23 -6.25
C ASP A 60 4.74 -27.15 -4.94
N HIS A 61 4.38 -26.22 -4.05
CA HIS A 61 5.09 -25.95 -2.79
C HIS A 61 6.62 -25.77 -2.94
N THR A 62 7.08 -25.36 -4.13
CA THR A 62 8.51 -25.16 -4.41
C THR A 62 9.01 -23.95 -3.61
N PRO A 63 9.99 -24.12 -2.71
CA PRO A 63 10.54 -23.02 -1.94
C PRO A 63 11.48 -22.17 -2.81
N GLU A 64 11.58 -20.88 -2.50
CA GLU A 64 12.61 -20.02 -3.07
C GLU A 64 14.00 -20.41 -2.54
N HIS A 65 15.03 -20.13 -3.34
CA HIS A 65 16.42 -20.39 -2.97
C HIS A 65 16.83 -19.58 -1.71
N ILE A 66 17.37 -20.27 -0.69
CA ILE A 66 17.69 -19.69 0.63
C ILE A 66 18.66 -18.51 0.55
N ILE A 67 19.64 -18.55 -0.37
CA ILE A 67 20.57 -17.44 -0.64
C ILE A 67 19.83 -16.12 -0.89
N LYS A 68 18.72 -16.13 -1.65
CA LYS A 68 17.91 -14.92 -1.89
C LYS A 68 17.34 -14.38 -0.58
N GLY A 69 16.81 -15.26 0.28
CA GLY A 69 16.30 -14.90 1.60
C GLY A 69 17.38 -14.31 2.53
N LEU A 70 18.61 -14.85 2.50
CA LEU A 70 19.73 -14.32 3.29
C LEU A 70 20.16 -12.93 2.81
N LEU A 71 20.26 -12.73 1.50
CA LEU A 71 20.59 -11.44 0.91
C LEU A 71 19.50 -10.39 1.19
N ARG A 72 18.22 -10.77 1.07
CA ARG A 72 17.11 -9.86 1.44
C ARG A 72 17.15 -9.48 2.92
N ALA A 73 17.46 -10.43 3.81
CA ALA A 73 17.62 -10.13 5.23
C ALA A 73 18.83 -9.22 5.52
N LYS A 74 19.94 -9.41 4.80
CA LYS A 74 21.13 -8.53 4.87
C LYS A 74 20.79 -7.08 4.50
N TYR A 75 20.00 -6.89 3.45
CA TYR A 75 19.59 -5.57 2.97
C TYR A 75 18.28 -5.05 3.55
N LYS A 76 17.66 -5.78 4.50
CA LYS A 76 16.36 -5.43 5.12
C LYS A 76 15.25 -5.18 4.08
N ILE A 77 15.18 -6.03 3.06
CA ILE A 77 14.16 -5.96 2.01
C ILE A 77 13.03 -6.95 2.32
N HIS A 78 11.79 -6.53 2.06
CA HIS A 78 10.61 -7.37 2.19
C HIS A 78 10.14 -7.89 0.84
N ILE A 79 9.53 -9.08 0.87
CA ILE A 79 9.11 -9.80 -0.34
C ILE A 79 7.59 -9.92 -0.36
N THR A 80 7.03 -9.86 -1.56
CA THR A 80 5.63 -10.20 -1.82
C THR A 80 5.49 -11.66 -2.26
N LYS A 81 4.25 -12.13 -2.44
CA LYS A 81 3.94 -13.56 -2.64
C LYS A 81 4.54 -14.15 -3.91
N ASP A 82 4.83 -13.33 -4.91
CA ASP A 82 5.30 -13.73 -6.24
C ASP A 82 6.84 -13.76 -6.36
N GLY A 83 7.56 -13.41 -5.30
CA GLY A 83 9.02 -13.35 -5.27
C GLY A 83 9.60 -11.94 -5.37
N THR A 84 8.78 -10.94 -5.67
CA THR A 84 9.24 -9.58 -5.99
C THR A 84 9.23 -8.63 -4.80
N THR A 85 10.03 -7.57 -4.88
CA THR A 85 10.04 -6.45 -3.93
C THR A 85 9.13 -5.35 -4.44
N ARG A 86 8.20 -4.89 -3.60
CA ARG A 86 7.24 -3.83 -3.94
C ARG A 86 7.34 -2.67 -2.99
N TYR A 87 7.06 -1.50 -3.53
CA TYR A 87 6.83 -0.31 -2.75
C TYR A 87 5.46 0.26 -3.15
N ASP A 88 4.55 0.32 -2.19
CA ASP A 88 3.19 0.82 -2.38
C ASP A 88 3.13 2.33 -2.09
N MET A 89 2.42 3.06 -2.93
CA MET A 89 2.36 4.53 -2.90
C MET A 89 1.03 5.04 -3.46
N THR A 90 0.55 6.18 -3.00
CA THR A 90 -0.70 6.79 -3.48
C THR A 90 -0.47 7.52 -4.80
N GLN A 91 -1.34 7.29 -5.78
CA GLN A 91 -1.23 7.89 -7.12
C GLN A 91 -1.62 9.37 -7.09
N LEU A 92 -0.80 10.21 -7.73
CA LEU A 92 -1.13 11.61 -8.02
C LEU A 92 -0.79 11.90 -9.49
N PRO A 93 -1.73 12.44 -10.28
CA PRO A 93 -1.45 12.80 -11.66
C PRO A 93 -0.60 14.07 -11.72
N LEU A 94 0.36 14.11 -12.65
CA LEU A 94 1.18 15.28 -12.94
C LEU A 94 1.47 15.34 -14.44
N THR A 95 1.29 16.49 -15.07
CA THR A 95 1.62 16.71 -16.48
C THR A 95 2.89 17.53 -16.66
N HIS A 96 3.21 18.40 -15.71
CA HIS A 96 4.34 19.31 -15.78
C HIS A 96 5.09 19.36 -14.45
N PHE A 97 6.39 19.59 -14.51
CA PHE A 97 7.24 19.69 -13.32
C PHE A 97 8.36 20.72 -13.52
N LYS A 98 8.88 21.27 -12.42
CA LYS A 98 10.11 22.07 -12.41
C LYS A 98 11.27 21.19 -11.94
N PRO A 99 12.46 21.24 -12.57
CA PRO A 99 13.63 20.45 -12.16
C PRO A 99 13.95 20.55 -10.66
N LYS A 100 13.79 21.75 -10.07
CA LYS A 100 13.98 21.99 -8.63
C LYS A 100 13.08 21.15 -7.73
N GLU A 101 11.88 20.78 -8.19
CA GLU A 101 10.88 20.06 -7.39
C GLU A 101 11.20 18.57 -7.26
N ILE A 102 11.89 18.01 -8.26
CA ILE A 102 12.24 16.58 -8.32
C ILE A 102 13.69 16.31 -7.91
N GLY A 103 14.45 17.38 -7.60
CA GLY A 103 15.84 17.29 -7.14
C GLY A 103 16.81 16.72 -8.18
N THR A 104 16.54 16.92 -9.47
CA THR A 104 17.35 16.37 -10.57
C THR A 104 18.01 17.50 -11.34
N THR A 105 19.30 17.35 -11.66
CA THR A 105 20.07 18.37 -12.37
C THR A 105 19.61 18.50 -13.83
N ILE A 106 19.74 19.70 -14.38
CA ILE A 106 19.37 19.99 -15.78
C ILE A 106 20.19 19.12 -16.76
N GLU A 107 21.48 18.94 -16.48
CA GLU A 107 22.36 18.06 -17.28
C GLU A 107 21.79 16.64 -17.36
N ARG A 108 21.35 16.09 -16.22
CA ARG A 108 20.77 14.76 -16.17
C ARG A 108 19.42 14.69 -16.89
N LEU A 109 18.60 15.72 -16.79
CA LEU A 109 17.34 15.81 -17.53
C LEU A 109 17.57 15.87 -19.05
N ARG A 110 18.59 16.60 -19.52
CA ARG A 110 18.99 16.64 -20.93
C ARG A 110 19.43 15.25 -21.42
N GLU A 111 20.19 14.50 -20.62
CA GLU A 111 20.56 13.11 -20.94
C GLU A 111 19.33 12.18 -21.05
N LEU A 112 18.26 12.48 -20.30
CA LEU A 112 17.01 11.72 -20.34
C LEU A 112 16.10 12.10 -21.52
N GLY A 113 16.41 13.18 -22.24
CA GLY A 113 15.69 13.65 -23.42
C GLY A 113 14.96 14.99 -23.24
N TYR A 114 14.98 15.58 -22.05
CA TYR A 114 14.34 16.87 -21.78
C TYR A 114 15.24 18.02 -22.26
N THR A 115 15.00 18.50 -23.48
CA THR A 115 15.80 19.56 -24.10
C THR A 115 15.14 20.94 -24.05
N LYS A 116 13.80 20.97 -24.04
CA LYS A 116 13.00 22.19 -24.08
C LYS A 116 12.00 22.24 -22.92
N ASP A 117 11.61 23.45 -22.55
CA ASP A 117 10.49 23.70 -21.66
C ASP A 117 9.14 23.58 -22.40
N TYR A 118 8.03 23.69 -21.67
CA TYR A 118 6.68 23.58 -22.24
C TYR A 118 6.32 24.69 -23.26
N LEU A 119 7.09 25.78 -23.30
CA LEU A 119 6.94 26.88 -24.26
C LEU A 119 7.85 26.73 -25.49
N GLY A 120 8.73 25.71 -25.49
CA GLY A 120 9.67 25.44 -26.56
C GLY A 120 11.03 26.13 -26.43
N ASN A 121 11.31 26.84 -25.32
CA ASN A 121 12.62 27.42 -25.05
C ASN A 121 13.60 26.35 -24.56
N GLU A 122 14.91 26.57 -24.72
CA GLU A 122 15.92 25.65 -24.18
C GLU A 122 15.87 25.57 -22.66
N LEU A 123 16.02 24.35 -22.12
CA LEU A 123 16.05 24.11 -20.68
C LEU A 123 17.41 24.52 -20.10
N GLN A 124 17.47 25.67 -19.43
CA GLN A 124 18.68 26.27 -18.87
C GLN A 124 18.57 26.60 -17.38
N ASP A 125 17.35 26.75 -16.84
CA ASP A 125 17.10 27.11 -15.45
C ASP A 125 16.22 26.07 -14.71
N GLU A 126 16.47 25.89 -13.41
CA GLU A 126 15.78 24.90 -12.58
C GLU A 126 14.34 25.29 -12.23
N SER A 127 13.97 26.56 -12.49
CA SER A 127 12.63 27.08 -12.29
C SER A 127 11.72 26.94 -13.51
N GLN A 128 12.29 26.61 -14.67
CA GLN A 128 11.52 26.35 -15.89
C GLN A 128 10.62 25.13 -15.73
N ILE A 129 9.48 25.17 -16.41
CA ILE A 129 8.48 24.12 -16.36
C ILE A 129 8.68 23.20 -17.57
N CYS A 130 8.88 21.92 -17.32
CA CYS A 130 8.99 20.90 -18.34
C CYS A 130 7.69 20.10 -18.40
N GLU A 131 7.25 19.75 -19.61
CA GLU A 131 6.19 18.76 -19.80
C GLU A 131 6.76 17.36 -19.51
N LEU A 132 6.05 16.58 -18.70
CA LEU A 132 6.44 15.23 -18.30
C LEU A 132 6.19 14.23 -19.43
N LEU A 133 7.21 13.46 -19.80
CA LEU A 133 7.04 12.41 -20.80
C LEU A 133 6.10 11.30 -20.28
N PRO A 134 5.28 10.67 -21.15
CA PRO A 134 4.16 9.81 -20.73
C PRO A 134 4.51 8.66 -19.78
N GLN A 135 5.68 8.03 -19.92
CA GLN A 135 6.12 6.90 -19.08
C GLN A 135 7.19 7.27 -18.05
N ASP A 136 7.50 8.56 -17.93
CA ASP A 136 8.41 9.05 -16.90
C ASP A 136 7.67 9.25 -15.58
N ILE A 137 8.35 8.93 -14.50
CA ILE A 137 7.76 8.93 -13.16
C ILE A 137 8.65 9.60 -12.12
N ILE A 138 8.01 10.19 -11.13
CA ILE A 138 8.65 10.84 -9.98
C ILE A 138 8.18 10.12 -8.71
N LEU A 139 9.15 9.65 -7.93
CA LEU A 139 8.89 8.75 -6.81
C LEU A 139 8.90 9.47 -5.44
N PRO A 140 8.10 9.04 -4.46
CA PRO A 140 8.06 9.69 -3.15
C PRO A 140 9.24 9.32 -2.25
N ASP A 141 9.95 10.31 -1.72
CA ASP A 141 11.00 10.17 -0.70
C ASP A 141 10.80 11.22 0.40
N SER A 142 9.69 11.11 1.13
CA SER A 142 9.35 12.08 2.18
C SER A 142 10.22 11.90 3.44
N PRO A 143 10.93 12.94 3.91
CA PRO A 143 11.74 12.87 5.12
C PRO A 143 10.92 12.91 6.43
N GLU A 144 9.67 13.36 6.36
CA GLU A 144 8.78 13.54 7.52
C GLU A 144 7.84 12.36 7.75
N SER A 145 7.75 11.42 6.81
CA SER A 145 6.96 10.21 6.97
C SER A 145 7.63 9.28 8.00
N PRO A 146 6.85 8.60 8.87
CA PRO A 146 7.40 7.50 9.69
C PRO A 146 7.84 6.31 8.83
N ASP A 147 7.30 6.18 7.62
CA ASP A 147 7.63 5.11 6.67
C ASP A 147 8.95 5.44 5.95
N GLU A 148 9.76 4.41 5.65
CA GLU A 148 11.00 4.59 4.87
C GLU A 148 10.67 5.01 3.43
N GLY A 149 11.30 6.08 2.93
CA GLY A 149 11.04 6.55 1.57
C GLY A 149 11.58 5.65 0.44
N THR A 150 11.02 5.84 -0.76
CA THR A 150 11.20 4.94 -1.90
C THR A 150 12.66 4.82 -2.32
N ALA A 151 13.40 5.92 -2.34
CA ALA A 151 14.78 5.94 -2.80
C ALA A 151 15.69 5.04 -1.95
N LYS A 152 15.45 4.96 -0.63
CA LYS A 152 16.23 4.09 0.28
C LYS A 152 15.95 2.61 0.02
N ILE A 153 14.69 2.25 -0.18
CA ILE A 153 14.28 0.86 -0.43
C ILE A 153 14.76 0.40 -1.81
N LEU A 154 14.59 1.23 -2.85
CA LEU A 154 15.10 0.93 -4.19
C LEU A 154 16.63 0.79 -4.20
N THR A 155 17.36 1.68 -3.50
CA THR A 155 18.83 1.58 -3.39
C THR A 155 19.27 0.27 -2.70
N ARG A 156 18.53 -0.19 -1.68
CA ARG A 156 18.81 -1.50 -1.06
C ARG A 156 18.51 -2.63 -2.06
N THR A 157 17.43 -2.50 -2.83
CA THR A 157 17.00 -3.50 -3.82
C THR A 157 17.98 -3.61 -4.99
N THR A 158 18.55 -2.50 -5.48
CA THR A 158 19.60 -2.53 -6.51
C THR A 158 20.85 -3.24 -6.01
N LYS A 159 21.30 -2.95 -4.78
CA LYS A 159 22.44 -3.65 -4.13
C LYS A 159 22.17 -5.14 -3.95
N PHE A 160 20.94 -5.50 -3.58
CA PHE A 160 20.51 -6.90 -3.51
C PHE A 160 20.59 -7.58 -4.88
N VAL A 161 20.09 -6.96 -5.94
CA VAL A 161 20.14 -7.51 -7.30
C VAL A 161 21.58 -7.67 -7.78
N ASP A 162 22.44 -6.68 -7.54
CA ASP A 162 23.84 -6.73 -7.93
C ASP A 162 24.61 -7.86 -7.22
N GLU A 163 24.46 -8.00 -5.89
CA GLU A 163 25.11 -9.09 -5.14
C GLU A 163 24.50 -10.45 -5.50
N LEU A 164 23.20 -10.51 -5.80
CA LEU A 164 22.54 -11.72 -6.27
C LEU A 164 23.11 -12.18 -7.63
N LEU A 165 23.32 -11.24 -8.57
CA LEU A 165 23.94 -11.52 -9.86
C LEU A 165 25.38 -12.01 -9.70
N GLU A 166 26.18 -11.36 -8.84
CA GLU A 166 27.57 -11.74 -8.62
C GLU A 166 27.71 -13.10 -7.92
N LYS A 167 27.02 -13.29 -6.77
CA LYS A 167 27.25 -14.45 -5.90
C LYS A 167 26.49 -15.69 -6.34
N LEU A 168 25.23 -15.56 -6.74
CA LEU A 168 24.40 -16.72 -7.11
C LEU A 168 24.56 -17.06 -8.59
N TYR A 169 24.48 -16.06 -9.46
CA TYR A 169 24.47 -16.26 -10.90
C TYR A 169 25.85 -16.13 -11.56
N LYS A 170 26.87 -15.66 -10.84
CA LYS A 170 28.25 -15.44 -11.34
C LYS A 170 28.30 -14.49 -12.55
N LEU A 171 27.43 -13.48 -12.55
CA LEU A 171 27.33 -12.44 -13.57
C LEU A 171 27.85 -11.11 -13.04
N LYS A 172 28.12 -10.16 -13.95
CA LYS A 172 28.52 -8.80 -13.58
C LYS A 172 27.34 -8.06 -12.92
N PRO A 173 27.60 -7.16 -11.96
CA PRO A 173 26.55 -6.32 -11.37
C PRO A 173 25.96 -5.38 -12.43
N TYR A 174 24.65 -5.12 -12.33
CA TYR A 174 23.87 -4.40 -13.32
C TYR A 174 23.72 -2.92 -12.95
N TYR A 175 23.21 -2.62 -11.75
CA TYR A 175 22.83 -1.26 -11.36
C TYR A 175 24.03 -0.41 -10.93
N LYS A 176 24.93 -0.96 -10.11
CA LYS A 176 26.12 -0.27 -9.55
C LYS A 176 25.81 1.07 -8.87
N VAL A 177 24.60 1.19 -8.32
CA VAL A 177 24.07 2.40 -7.70
C VAL A 177 24.75 2.65 -6.35
N LYS A 178 25.31 3.85 -6.17
CA LYS A 178 25.93 4.30 -4.91
C LYS A 178 25.06 5.34 -4.20
N LYS A 179 24.51 6.28 -4.96
CA LYS A 179 23.67 7.39 -4.49
C LYS A 179 22.23 7.25 -4.99
N GLN A 180 21.31 7.98 -4.35
CA GLN A 180 19.91 8.04 -4.80
C GLN A 180 19.79 8.64 -6.21
N GLU A 181 20.64 9.61 -6.54
CA GLU A 181 20.73 10.24 -7.87
C GLU A 181 20.96 9.23 -9.00
N ASP A 182 21.72 8.15 -8.74
CA ASP A 182 22.03 7.10 -9.73
C ASP A 182 20.79 6.23 -10.08
N LEU A 183 19.69 6.35 -9.32
CA LEU A 183 18.42 5.71 -9.64
C LEU A 183 17.68 6.42 -10.78
N THR A 184 18.02 7.67 -11.09
CA THR A 184 17.46 8.38 -12.24
C THR A 184 17.84 7.65 -13.53
N GLY A 185 16.89 7.50 -14.44
CA GLY A 185 17.01 6.74 -15.69
C GLY A 185 16.81 5.22 -15.53
N GLN A 186 16.70 4.68 -14.32
CA GLN A 186 16.42 3.26 -14.12
C GLN A 186 14.95 2.94 -14.43
N LEU A 187 14.73 1.76 -15.01
CA LEU A 187 13.40 1.27 -15.36
C LEU A 187 12.74 0.53 -14.20
N VAL A 188 11.46 0.83 -14.01
CA VAL A 188 10.58 0.17 -13.06
C VAL A 188 9.34 -0.36 -13.75
N ILE A 189 8.66 -1.29 -13.08
CA ILE A 189 7.33 -1.74 -13.42
C ILE A 189 6.38 -1.07 -12.44
N CYS A 190 5.42 -0.31 -12.97
CA CYS A 190 4.28 0.19 -12.22
C CYS A 190 3.15 -0.83 -12.31
N LEU A 191 2.61 -1.24 -11.16
CA LEU A 191 1.58 -2.26 -11.07
C LEU A 191 0.52 -1.81 -10.08
N ALA A 192 -0.72 -1.69 -10.56
CA ALA A 192 -1.87 -1.40 -9.74
C ALA A 192 -2.36 -2.66 -8.99
N PRO A 193 -2.95 -2.51 -7.79
CA PRO A 193 -3.74 -3.56 -7.18
C PRO A 193 -4.87 -3.97 -8.12
N HIS A 194 -5.33 -5.21 -8.00
CA HIS A 194 -6.33 -5.86 -8.83
C HIS A 194 -6.00 -5.87 -10.33
N THR A 195 -4.73 -5.75 -10.70
CA THR A 195 -4.28 -5.90 -12.10
C THR A 195 -3.16 -6.93 -12.21
N SER A 196 -2.91 -7.41 -13.44
CA SER A 196 -1.81 -8.32 -13.74
C SER A 196 -0.92 -7.88 -14.91
N ALA A 197 -1.23 -6.71 -15.47
CA ALA A 197 -0.43 -6.07 -16.50
C ALA A 197 0.34 -4.92 -15.84
N GLY A 198 1.67 -5.06 -15.77
CA GLY A 198 2.54 -4.00 -15.31
C GLY A 198 2.96 -3.10 -16.47
N ILE A 199 3.21 -1.83 -16.22
CA ILE A 199 3.66 -0.88 -17.23
C ILE A 199 5.07 -0.44 -16.90
N ILE A 200 5.93 -0.45 -17.92
CA ILE A 200 7.29 0.01 -17.76
C ILE A 200 7.29 1.53 -17.65
N GLY A 201 7.91 2.04 -16.60
CA GLY A 201 8.16 3.46 -16.39
C GLY A 201 9.64 3.72 -16.12
N ARG A 202 10.06 4.98 -16.28
CA ARG A 202 11.44 5.41 -16.06
C ARG A 202 11.49 6.46 -14.96
N ILE A 203 12.35 6.24 -13.97
CA ILE A 203 12.51 7.17 -12.84
C ILE A 203 13.22 8.42 -13.34
N ILE A 204 12.64 9.60 -13.15
CA ILE A 204 13.29 10.87 -13.50
C ILE A 204 13.71 11.69 -12.28
N GLY A 205 13.14 11.43 -11.10
CA GLY A 205 13.52 12.13 -9.87
C GLY A 205 12.69 11.71 -8.65
N PHE A 206 12.87 12.43 -7.55
CA PHE A 206 12.22 12.14 -6.28
C PHE A 206 11.54 13.38 -5.69
N THR A 207 10.33 13.22 -5.19
CA THR A 207 9.58 14.27 -4.49
C THR A 207 9.69 14.09 -2.97
N LYS A 208 9.57 15.18 -2.20
CA LYS A 208 9.50 15.15 -0.73
C LYS A 208 8.09 14.80 -0.22
N THR A 209 7.13 14.64 -1.10
CA THR A 209 5.76 14.21 -0.77
C THR A 209 5.66 12.68 -0.63
N GLN A 210 4.48 12.17 -0.26
CA GLN A 210 4.19 10.73 -0.22
C GLN A 210 3.50 10.22 -1.50
N GLY A 211 3.30 11.11 -2.47
CA GLY A 211 2.59 10.80 -3.71
C GLY A 211 3.50 10.27 -4.81
N PHE A 212 2.94 9.39 -5.62
CA PHE A 212 3.49 8.87 -6.84
C PHE A 212 3.06 9.74 -8.01
N PHE A 213 3.96 10.58 -8.51
CA PHE A 213 3.66 11.45 -9.64
C PHE A 213 4.02 10.78 -10.96
N ALA A 214 3.04 10.72 -11.84
CA ALA A 214 3.19 10.24 -13.21
C ALA A 214 2.15 10.93 -14.10
N SER A 215 2.33 10.82 -15.42
CA SER A 215 1.33 11.29 -16.37
C SER A 215 -0.05 10.67 -16.09
N PRO A 216 -1.17 11.41 -16.24
CA PRO A 216 -2.51 10.85 -16.17
C PRO A 216 -2.69 9.62 -17.06
N LEU A 217 -2.05 9.62 -18.23
CA LEU A 217 -2.04 8.49 -19.15
C LEU A 217 -1.39 7.25 -18.52
N MET A 218 -0.30 7.43 -17.78
CA MET A 218 0.40 6.33 -17.09
C MET A 218 -0.49 5.70 -16.01
N HIS A 219 -1.16 6.52 -15.20
CA HIS A 219 -2.09 6.03 -14.18
C HIS A 219 -3.29 5.32 -14.80
N ALA A 220 -3.90 5.92 -15.83
CA ALA A 220 -5.01 5.31 -16.56
C ALA A 220 -4.61 4.00 -17.24
N ALA A 221 -3.40 3.91 -17.77
CA ALA A 221 -2.87 2.68 -18.36
C ALA A 221 -2.74 1.56 -17.29
N THR A 222 -2.41 1.92 -16.05
CA THR A 222 -2.46 0.97 -14.91
C THR A 222 -3.89 0.66 -14.43
N ARG A 223 -4.92 1.12 -15.14
CA ARG A 223 -6.36 0.94 -14.83
C ARG A 223 -6.77 1.62 -13.53
N ARG A 224 -6.42 2.90 -13.38
CA ARG A 224 -6.62 3.70 -12.17
C ARG A 224 -7.12 5.11 -12.46
N ASP A 225 -7.97 5.60 -11.57
CA ASP A 225 -8.72 6.86 -11.74
C ASP A 225 -8.16 8.00 -10.88
N CYS A 226 -7.07 7.77 -10.16
CA CYS A 226 -6.42 8.75 -9.29
C CYS A 226 -7.34 9.37 -8.20
N ASP A 227 -8.34 8.63 -7.73
CA ASP A 227 -9.32 9.05 -6.71
C ASP A 227 -8.91 8.71 -5.27
N GLY A 228 -7.60 8.56 -5.04
CA GLY A 228 -7.02 8.07 -3.78
C GLY A 228 -6.51 6.63 -3.86
N ASP A 229 -6.50 6.06 -5.06
CA ASP A 229 -5.93 4.75 -5.35
C ASP A 229 -4.41 4.66 -5.07
N GLU A 230 -3.98 3.44 -4.74
CA GLU A 230 -2.58 3.10 -4.53
C GLU A 230 -2.04 2.32 -5.74
N ALA A 231 -0.77 2.54 -6.05
CA ALA A 231 -0.01 1.74 -7.01
C ALA A 231 1.27 1.25 -6.36
N SER A 232 1.80 0.16 -6.91
CA SER A 232 3.08 -0.41 -6.49
C SER A 232 4.13 -0.25 -7.58
N ILE A 233 5.38 -0.05 -7.18
CA ILE A 233 6.51 -0.11 -8.11
C ILE A 233 7.43 -1.28 -7.79
N LEU A 234 8.08 -1.79 -8.83
CA LEU A 234 9.09 -2.82 -8.76
C LEU A 234 10.27 -2.46 -9.66
N LEU A 235 11.50 -2.75 -9.26
CA LEU A 235 12.63 -2.64 -10.18
C LEU A 235 12.48 -3.70 -11.29
N LEU A 236 12.69 -3.29 -12.55
CA LEU A 236 12.51 -4.18 -13.70
C LEU A 236 13.36 -5.46 -13.60
N MET A 237 14.64 -5.31 -13.21
CA MET A 237 15.55 -6.46 -13.08
C MET A 237 15.22 -7.34 -11.87
N ASP A 238 14.71 -6.76 -10.77
CA ASP A 238 14.23 -7.54 -9.62
C ASP A 238 13.07 -8.45 -10.03
N ALA A 239 12.11 -7.91 -10.78
CA ALA A 239 11.00 -8.68 -11.31
C ALA A 239 11.50 -9.83 -12.20
N PHE A 240 12.39 -9.56 -13.17
CA PHE A 240 12.88 -10.62 -14.06
C PHE A 240 13.64 -11.75 -13.35
N LEU A 241 14.42 -11.44 -12.31
CA LEU A 241 15.23 -12.45 -11.61
C LEU A 241 14.46 -13.23 -10.56
N ASN A 242 13.45 -12.61 -9.94
CA ASN A 242 12.84 -13.11 -8.72
C ASN A 242 11.36 -13.50 -8.87
N PHE A 243 10.67 -12.96 -9.86
CA PHE A 243 9.30 -13.36 -10.16
C PHE A 243 9.23 -14.81 -10.65
N SER A 244 8.25 -15.57 -10.14
CA SER A 244 7.87 -16.84 -10.76
C SER A 244 6.39 -17.15 -10.57
N LYS A 245 5.72 -17.57 -11.64
CA LYS A 245 4.35 -18.11 -11.58
C LYS A 245 4.24 -19.33 -10.64
N LYS A 246 5.35 -20.04 -10.39
CA LYS A 246 5.40 -21.18 -9.44
C LYS A 246 5.28 -20.76 -7.98
N TYR A 247 5.49 -19.49 -7.65
CA TYR A 247 5.32 -18.96 -6.29
C TYR A 247 3.89 -18.48 -6.02
N LEU A 248 3.12 -18.20 -7.07
CA LEU A 248 1.76 -17.72 -6.94
C LEU A 248 0.88 -18.75 -6.21
N PRO A 249 -0.01 -18.29 -5.30
CA PRO A 249 -0.94 -19.17 -4.62
C PRO A 249 -1.88 -19.88 -5.62
N SER A 250 -2.38 -21.05 -5.24
CA SER A 250 -3.30 -21.84 -6.08
C SER A 250 -4.79 -21.45 -5.94
N SER A 251 -5.11 -20.49 -5.07
CA SER A 251 -6.48 -20.02 -4.82
C SER A 251 -7.00 -19.10 -5.94
N ARG A 252 -8.33 -19.04 -6.13
CA ARG A 252 -8.96 -18.08 -7.06
C ARG A 252 -8.57 -16.64 -6.68
N GLY A 253 -8.17 -15.85 -7.68
CA GLY A 253 -7.70 -14.46 -7.50
C GLY A 253 -6.23 -14.31 -7.12
N ALA A 254 -5.48 -15.41 -6.98
CA ALA A 254 -4.06 -15.37 -6.58
C ALA A 254 -3.09 -14.85 -7.66
N THR A 255 -3.56 -14.75 -8.90
CA THR A 255 -2.84 -14.19 -10.05
C THR A 255 -2.97 -12.68 -10.16
N MET A 256 -3.92 -12.10 -9.42
CA MET A 256 -4.09 -10.65 -9.33
C MET A 256 -2.95 -10.06 -8.52
N ASP A 257 -2.59 -8.83 -8.83
CA ASP A 257 -1.47 -8.11 -8.24
C ASP A 257 -0.14 -8.76 -8.57
N ALA A 258 0.06 -9.40 -9.72
CA ALA A 258 1.36 -9.94 -10.11
C ALA A 258 1.67 -9.53 -11.55
N PRO A 259 2.90 -9.11 -11.88
CA PRO A 259 3.25 -8.65 -13.23
C PRO A 259 3.35 -9.84 -14.20
N LEU A 260 2.21 -10.36 -14.64
CA LEU A 260 2.14 -11.50 -15.55
C LEU A 260 2.49 -11.12 -16.98
N VAL A 261 2.15 -9.90 -17.35
CA VAL A 261 2.40 -9.28 -18.66
C VAL A 261 2.96 -7.88 -18.40
N LEU A 262 3.86 -7.44 -19.27
CA LEU A 262 4.44 -6.10 -19.22
C LEU A 262 4.10 -5.34 -20.50
N THR A 263 3.60 -4.12 -20.35
CA THR A 263 3.40 -3.17 -21.44
C THR A 263 4.62 -2.24 -21.50
N SER A 264 5.32 -2.28 -22.62
CA SER A 264 6.54 -1.48 -22.81
C SER A 264 6.28 -0.10 -23.40
N LEU A 265 5.25 0.03 -24.22
CA LEU A 265 4.86 1.27 -24.89
C LEU A 265 3.46 1.64 -24.44
N LEU A 266 3.30 2.86 -23.93
CA LEU A 266 1.99 3.38 -23.58
C LEU A 266 1.30 3.88 -24.85
N THR A 267 0.17 3.28 -25.19
CA THR A 267 -0.69 3.74 -26.28
C THR A 267 -1.90 4.47 -25.68
N PRO A 268 -2.05 5.80 -25.82
CA PRO A 268 -3.12 6.55 -25.19
C PRO A 268 -4.52 6.05 -25.60
N CYS A 269 -4.68 5.56 -26.82
CA CYS A 269 -5.96 5.03 -27.29
C CYS A 269 -6.42 3.74 -26.57
N GLU A 270 -5.51 3.04 -25.88
CA GLU A 270 -5.80 1.79 -25.17
C GLU A 270 -6.01 2.00 -23.66
N VAL A 271 -5.76 3.21 -23.17
CA VAL A 271 -5.92 3.54 -21.74
C VAL A 271 -7.39 3.75 -21.40
N ASP A 272 -7.66 3.93 -20.10
CA ASP A 272 -9.00 4.16 -19.59
C ASP A 272 -9.60 5.50 -20.09
N ASP A 273 -10.92 5.52 -20.28
CA ASP A 273 -11.62 6.64 -20.91
C ASP A 273 -11.72 7.89 -20.02
N MET A 274 -11.54 7.74 -18.71
CA MET A 274 -11.48 8.88 -17.79
C MET A 274 -10.38 9.86 -18.15
N ALA A 275 -9.21 9.36 -18.59
CA ALA A 275 -8.11 10.22 -19.02
C ALA A 275 -8.46 11.07 -20.26
N PHE A 276 -9.40 10.61 -21.08
CA PHE A 276 -9.82 11.31 -22.31
C PHE A 276 -10.65 12.56 -22.04
N ASN A 277 -11.18 12.69 -20.82
CA ASN A 277 -11.98 13.83 -20.38
C ASN A 277 -11.15 14.94 -19.72
N MET A 278 -9.81 14.80 -19.67
CA MET A 278 -8.94 15.83 -19.11
C MET A 278 -8.84 17.03 -20.08
N ASP A 279 -9.06 18.22 -19.55
CA ASP A 279 -8.91 19.49 -20.28
C ASP A 279 -7.42 19.84 -20.43
N ILE A 280 -7.00 20.21 -21.65
CA ILE A 280 -5.59 20.47 -22.00
C ILE A 280 -5.34 21.93 -22.43
N VAL A 281 -6.18 22.85 -21.98
CA VAL A 281 -6.12 24.28 -22.32
C VAL A 281 -5.25 25.08 -21.33
N ASP A 282 -4.60 26.17 -21.77
CA ASP A 282 -3.90 27.08 -20.82
C ASP A 282 -4.86 27.99 -20.06
N LYS A 283 -6.01 28.29 -20.65
CA LYS A 283 -7.01 29.17 -20.06
C LYS A 283 -8.37 28.73 -20.57
N TYR A 284 -9.33 28.68 -19.66
CA TYR A 284 -10.70 28.42 -20.05
C TYR A 284 -11.27 29.58 -20.86
N PRO A 285 -12.06 29.30 -21.92
CA PRO A 285 -12.71 30.33 -22.72
C PRO A 285 -13.79 31.05 -21.91
N LEU A 286 -14.12 32.29 -22.31
CA LEU A 286 -15.19 33.08 -21.68
C LEU A 286 -16.53 32.34 -21.69
N GLU A 287 -16.82 31.63 -22.78
CA GLU A 287 -18.03 30.84 -23.00
C GLU A 287 -18.29 29.84 -21.87
N LEU A 288 -17.25 29.25 -21.28
CA LEU A 288 -17.40 28.33 -20.14
C LEU A 288 -17.96 29.05 -18.92
N TYR A 289 -17.48 30.25 -18.63
CA TYR A 289 -17.91 31.03 -17.46
C TYR A 289 -19.35 31.54 -17.63
N GLU A 290 -19.72 31.97 -18.83
CA GLU A 290 -21.09 32.38 -19.16
C GLU A 290 -22.06 31.20 -19.11
N ALA A 291 -21.68 30.04 -19.66
CA ALA A 291 -22.47 28.82 -19.60
C ALA A 291 -22.67 28.31 -18.16
N ALA A 292 -21.64 28.43 -17.32
CA ALA A 292 -21.73 28.08 -15.90
C ALA A 292 -22.73 28.96 -15.14
N GLN A 293 -22.84 30.25 -15.50
CA GLN A 293 -23.83 31.16 -14.92
C GLN A 293 -25.28 30.78 -15.30
N GLU A 294 -25.46 30.19 -16.47
CA GLU A 294 -26.76 29.68 -16.96
C GLU A 294 -27.05 28.24 -16.50
N TYR A 295 -26.18 27.61 -15.71
CA TYR A 295 -26.29 26.21 -15.28
C TYR A 295 -26.43 25.22 -16.44
N LYS A 296 -25.78 25.50 -17.58
CA LYS A 296 -25.73 24.60 -18.74
C LYS A 296 -25.01 23.30 -18.42
N MET A 297 -25.30 22.26 -19.20
CA MET A 297 -24.64 20.97 -19.03
C MET A 297 -23.19 21.01 -19.55
N PRO A 298 -22.25 20.24 -18.96
CA PRO A 298 -20.82 20.32 -19.30
C PRO A 298 -20.46 19.99 -20.76
N TRP A 299 -21.31 19.25 -21.48
CA TRP A 299 -21.11 18.90 -22.88
C TRP A 299 -21.60 19.97 -23.87
N GLU A 300 -22.22 21.04 -23.39
CA GLU A 300 -22.69 22.15 -24.23
C GLU A 300 -21.57 23.14 -24.57
N VAL A 301 -20.47 23.12 -23.79
CA VAL A 301 -19.30 23.95 -24.02
C VAL A 301 -18.19 23.11 -24.62
N ASN A 302 -17.59 23.60 -25.71
CA ASN A 302 -16.47 22.93 -26.34
C ASN A 302 -15.15 23.37 -25.70
N ILE A 303 -14.48 22.45 -25.02
CA ILE A 303 -13.14 22.63 -24.44
C ILE A 303 -12.27 21.52 -25.00
N THR A 304 -11.08 21.88 -25.47
CA THR A 304 -10.12 20.90 -25.99
C THR A 304 -9.72 19.91 -24.89
N LYS A 305 -10.02 18.64 -25.15
CA LYS A 305 -9.73 17.51 -24.26
C LYS A 305 -8.68 16.58 -24.86
N VAL A 306 -8.13 15.69 -24.04
CA VAL A 306 -7.22 14.63 -24.50
C VAL A 306 -7.87 13.74 -25.57
N SER A 307 -9.18 13.49 -25.51
CA SER A 307 -9.91 12.73 -26.54
C SER A 307 -9.71 13.28 -27.96
N GLU A 308 -9.56 14.59 -28.12
CA GLU A 308 -9.41 15.24 -29.42
C GLU A 308 -8.00 15.09 -30.01
N THR A 309 -7.00 14.76 -29.17
CA THR A 309 -5.61 14.55 -29.62
C THR A 309 -5.28 13.08 -29.88
N LEU A 310 -6.19 12.16 -29.58
CA LEU A 310 -6.01 10.73 -29.86
C LEU A 310 -5.76 10.46 -31.34
N HIS A 311 -4.92 9.46 -31.63
CA HIS A 311 -4.48 9.10 -33.00
C HIS A 311 -3.65 10.17 -33.72
N THR A 312 -3.31 11.28 -33.07
CA THR A 312 -2.39 12.29 -33.61
C THR A 312 -1.02 12.23 -32.92
N GLU A 313 0.00 12.87 -33.48
CA GLU A 313 1.32 12.97 -32.84
C GLU A 313 1.25 13.70 -31.49
N LYS A 314 0.28 14.60 -31.31
CA LYS A 314 0.04 15.38 -30.09
C LYS A 314 -0.64 14.58 -28.96
N GLN A 315 -0.81 13.27 -29.10
CA GLN A 315 -1.35 12.43 -28.04
C GLN A 315 -0.38 12.25 -26.85
N TYR A 316 0.91 12.54 -27.06
CA TYR A 316 1.97 12.35 -26.07
C TYR A 316 2.53 13.66 -25.49
N GLU A 317 2.36 14.78 -26.19
CA GLU A 317 3.02 16.07 -25.91
C GLU A 317 2.10 17.24 -26.30
N GLY A 318 2.36 18.41 -25.72
CA GLY A 318 1.61 19.64 -25.94
C GLY A 318 0.42 19.82 -25.01
N PHE A 319 0.38 19.12 -23.88
CA PHE A 319 -0.61 19.37 -22.85
C PHE A 319 -0.34 20.73 -22.20
N LYS A 320 -1.40 21.42 -21.81
CA LYS A 320 -1.29 22.66 -21.04
C LYS A 320 -1.99 22.54 -19.69
N PHE A 321 -1.85 23.57 -18.88
CA PHE A 321 -2.46 23.67 -17.56
C PHE A 321 -2.87 25.12 -17.30
N THR A 322 -3.85 25.31 -16.41
CA THR A 322 -4.45 26.64 -16.17
C THR A 322 -3.80 27.41 -15.02
N HIS A 323 -3.27 26.73 -14.01
CA HIS A 323 -2.71 27.34 -12.81
C HIS A 323 -1.32 26.78 -12.54
N ASP A 324 -0.33 27.67 -12.44
CA ASP A 324 1.03 27.30 -12.01
C ASP A 324 1.10 27.17 -10.47
N THR A 325 2.04 26.37 -9.99
CA THR A 325 2.38 26.22 -8.58
C THR A 325 3.85 26.49 -8.35
N ASP A 326 4.22 27.15 -7.24
CA ASP A 326 5.62 27.48 -6.97
C ASP A 326 6.52 26.25 -6.76
N ASP A 327 6.11 25.36 -5.86
CA ASP A 327 6.76 24.10 -5.50
C ASP A 327 5.75 23.18 -4.82
N PHE A 328 5.38 22.08 -5.47
CA PHE A 328 4.42 21.13 -4.89
C PHE A 328 4.95 20.40 -3.64
N ASN A 329 6.25 20.48 -3.34
CA ASN A 329 6.85 19.96 -2.11
C ASN A 329 6.65 20.87 -0.89
N LYS A 330 6.18 22.12 -1.08
CA LYS A 330 5.82 23.06 -0.02
C LYS A 330 4.39 22.80 0.48
N SER A 331 4.13 21.57 0.86
CA SER A 331 2.83 21.11 1.36
C SER A 331 3.00 20.35 2.68
N VAL A 332 1.88 20.00 3.32
CA VAL A 332 1.89 19.10 4.47
C VAL A 332 2.32 17.71 4.00
N ARG A 333 3.57 17.34 4.27
CA ARG A 333 4.19 16.13 3.72
C ARG A 333 3.73 14.84 4.40
N CYS A 334 3.20 14.94 5.61
CA CYS A 334 2.63 13.82 6.34
C CYS A 334 1.34 14.24 7.05
N SER A 335 0.27 13.48 6.83
CA SER A 335 -1.00 13.74 7.50
C SER A 335 -0.85 13.58 9.02
N ALA A 336 -1.43 14.50 9.80
CA ALA A 336 -1.49 14.37 11.26
C ALA A 336 -2.17 13.07 11.73
N TYR A 337 -3.05 12.49 10.89
CA TYR A 337 -3.71 11.22 11.18
C TYR A 337 -2.71 10.05 11.33
N LYS A 338 -1.57 10.07 10.62
CA LYS A 338 -0.52 9.06 10.72
C LYS A 338 0.36 9.26 11.96
N THR A 339 0.55 10.50 12.40
CA THR A 339 1.43 10.82 13.54
C THR A 339 0.73 10.65 14.88
N LEU A 340 -0.58 10.84 14.95
CA LEU A 340 -1.36 10.64 16.18
C LEU A 340 -1.46 9.15 16.56
N PRO A 341 -0.99 8.73 17.75
CA PRO A 341 -0.97 7.33 18.15
C PRO A 341 -2.34 6.80 18.57
N SER A 342 -3.16 7.61 19.26
CA SER A 342 -4.41 7.16 19.88
C SER A 342 -5.64 7.58 19.10
N MET A 343 -6.71 6.76 19.18
CA MET A 343 -7.98 7.09 18.53
C MET A 343 -8.67 8.28 19.20
N GLY A 344 -8.53 8.42 20.53
CA GLY A 344 -9.04 9.58 21.27
C GLY A 344 -8.45 10.88 20.73
N GLU A 345 -7.13 10.96 20.59
CA GLU A 345 -6.48 12.15 20.01
C GLU A 345 -6.92 12.43 18.56
N LYS A 346 -7.16 11.37 17.76
CA LYS A 346 -7.67 11.51 16.40
C LYS A 346 -9.08 12.10 16.36
N LEU A 347 -9.95 11.65 17.25
CA LEU A 347 -11.29 12.23 17.42
C LEU A 347 -11.22 13.68 17.89
N ASP A 348 -10.40 13.95 18.91
CA ASP A 348 -10.25 15.30 19.44
C ASP A 348 -9.73 16.24 18.35
N GLY A 349 -8.74 15.81 17.56
CA GLY A 349 -8.25 16.54 16.39
C GLY A 349 -9.33 16.77 15.33
N GLN A 350 -10.11 15.73 14.99
CA GLN A 350 -11.24 15.86 14.05
C GLN A 350 -12.27 16.88 14.55
N MET A 351 -12.64 16.82 15.83
CA MET A 351 -13.64 17.70 16.41
C MET A 351 -13.12 19.13 16.60
N GLN A 352 -11.84 19.32 16.91
CA GLN A 352 -11.19 20.64 16.92
C GLN A 352 -11.25 21.32 15.54
N ILE A 353 -11.05 20.57 14.46
CA ILE A 353 -11.21 21.09 13.10
C ILE A 353 -12.68 21.43 12.86
N ALA A 354 -13.61 20.54 13.22
CA ALA A 354 -15.04 20.80 13.07
C ALA A 354 -15.50 22.07 13.81
N ARG A 355 -14.92 22.39 14.97
CA ARG A 355 -15.18 23.65 15.71
C ARG A 355 -14.65 24.90 15.02
N LYS A 356 -13.55 24.78 14.28
CA LYS A 356 -12.89 25.91 13.59
C LYS A 356 -13.54 26.21 12.23
N VAL A 357 -14.13 25.21 11.58
CA VAL A 357 -14.63 25.34 10.20
C VAL A 357 -16.11 25.72 10.18
N ARG A 358 -16.44 26.88 9.58
CA ARG A 358 -17.82 27.38 9.45
C ARG A 358 -18.75 26.45 8.66
N ALA A 359 -18.21 25.74 7.67
CA ALA A 359 -18.99 24.86 6.79
C ALA A 359 -19.48 23.57 7.47
N VAL A 360 -19.02 23.26 8.69
CA VAL A 360 -19.26 21.97 9.35
C VAL A 360 -20.11 22.17 10.60
N ASN A 361 -21.21 21.42 10.71
CA ASN A 361 -21.99 21.39 11.94
C ASN A 361 -21.40 20.37 12.92
N THR A 362 -20.86 20.86 14.03
CA THR A 362 -20.20 20.03 15.06
C THR A 362 -21.12 18.99 15.68
N SER A 363 -22.39 19.33 15.94
CA SER A 363 -23.36 18.39 16.52
C SER A 363 -23.69 17.26 15.56
N ASP A 364 -23.78 17.56 14.26
CA ASP A 364 -24.05 16.56 13.24
C ASP A 364 -22.86 15.62 13.01
N VAL A 365 -21.63 16.16 13.02
CA VAL A 365 -20.41 15.33 12.97
C VAL A 365 -20.33 14.39 14.17
N ALA A 366 -20.56 14.90 15.39
CA ALA A 366 -20.58 14.08 16.59
C ALA A 366 -21.64 12.96 16.49
N ARG A 367 -22.86 13.29 16.03
CA ARG A 367 -23.92 12.30 15.79
C ARG A 367 -23.48 11.23 14.80
N LEU A 368 -22.92 11.61 13.65
CA LEU A 368 -22.47 10.67 12.62
C LEU A 368 -21.38 9.73 13.13
N VAL A 369 -20.39 10.25 13.84
CA VAL A 369 -19.32 9.45 14.45
C VAL A 369 -19.88 8.43 15.43
N ILE A 370 -20.77 8.86 16.33
CA ILE A 370 -21.38 7.99 17.33
C ILE A 370 -22.27 6.92 16.69
N GLU A 371 -23.16 7.30 15.77
CA GLU A 371 -24.14 6.39 15.17
C GLU A 371 -23.54 5.42 14.16
N LYS A 372 -22.62 5.88 13.31
CA LYS A 372 -22.08 5.08 12.21
C LYS A 372 -20.87 4.25 12.62
N HIS A 373 -20.04 4.75 13.55
CA HIS A 373 -18.84 4.04 13.97
C HIS A 373 -19.01 3.40 15.35
N PHE A 374 -19.14 4.18 16.42
CA PHE A 374 -19.01 3.64 17.78
C PHE A 374 -20.16 2.75 18.22
N LEU A 375 -21.41 3.20 18.09
CA LEU A 375 -22.56 2.39 18.50
C LEU A 375 -22.64 1.09 17.71
N LYS A 376 -22.31 1.11 16.41
CA LYS A 376 -22.28 -0.10 15.58
C LYS A 376 -21.17 -1.05 16.01
N ASP A 377 -19.97 -0.54 16.24
CA ASP A 377 -18.82 -1.34 16.66
C ASP A 377 -19.05 -1.97 18.05
N THR A 378 -19.44 -1.17 19.05
CA THR A 378 -19.71 -1.68 20.41
C THR A 378 -20.84 -2.70 20.43
N LYS A 379 -21.98 -2.44 19.76
CA LYS A 379 -23.10 -3.41 19.68
C LYS A 379 -22.67 -4.68 18.93
N GLY A 380 -21.91 -4.54 17.85
CA GLY A 380 -21.38 -5.66 17.06
C GLY A 380 -20.43 -6.53 17.87
N ASN A 381 -19.47 -5.92 18.56
CA ASN A 381 -18.50 -6.60 19.39
C ASN A 381 -19.16 -7.25 20.61
N LEU A 382 -20.13 -6.59 21.25
CA LEU A 382 -20.92 -7.17 22.36
C LEU A 382 -21.71 -8.40 21.91
N ARG A 383 -22.36 -8.35 20.74
CA ARG A 383 -23.05 -9.52 20.16
C ARG A 383 -22.08 -10.65 19.82
N LYS A 384 -20.91 -10.34 19.27
CA LYS A 384 -19.89 -11.36 18.98
C LYS A 384 -19.30 -11.94 20.26
N PHE A 385 -19.13 -11.13 21.31
CA PHE A 385 -18.61 -11.56 22.61
C PHE A 385 -19.50 -12.64 23.25
N SER A 386 -20.83 -12.48 23.20
CA SER A 386 -21.75 -13.49 23.76
C SER A 386 -21.81 -14.79 22.95
N MET A 387 -21.45 -14.75 21.66
CA MET A 387 -21.45 -15.89 20.73
C MET A 387 -20.05 -16.45 20.44
N GLN A 388 -19.03 -15.98 21.15
CA GLN A 388 -17.64 -16.23 20.76
C GLN A 388 -17.20 -17.69 20.96
N VAL A 389 -16.12 -18.04 20.28
CA VAL A 389 -15.41 -19.30 20.51
C VAL A 389 -14.22 -19.07 21.43
N PHE A 390 -13.70 -20.15 21.98
CA PHE A 390 -12.57 -20.14 22.89
C PHE A 390 -11.36 -20.74 22.21
N ARG A 391 -10.17 -20.20 22.48
CA ARG A 391 -8.93 -20.63 21.85
C ARG A 391 -7.88 -21.00 22.90
N CYS A 392 -7.16 -22.09 22.68
CA CYS A 392 -5.97 -22.38 23.46
C CYS A 392 -4.77 -21.53 23.01
N VAL A 393 -4.03 -20.96 23.95
CA VAL A 393 -2.83 -20.13 23.68
C VAL A 393 -1.71 -20.94 23.01
N ASN A 394 -1.48 -22.18 23.44
CA ASN A 394 -0.33 -22.97 23.01
C ASN A 394 -0.56 -23.68 21.67
N CYS A 395 -1.71 -24.34 21.50
CA CYS A 395 -1.98 -25.18 20.32
C CYS A 395 -2.99 -24.59 19.34
N ASN A 396 -3.57 -23.42 19.64
CA ASN A 396 -4.57 -22.74 18.81
C ASN A 396 -5.86 -23.53 18.54
N GLU A 397 -6.11 -24.61 19.29
CA GLU A 397 -7.35 -25.36 19.19
C GLU A 397 -8.53 -24.47 19.56
N LYS A 398 -9.59 -24.53 18.76
CA LYS A 398 -10.82 -23.76 18.95
C LYS A 398 -11.90 -24.64 19.56
N TYR A 399 -12.52 -24.14 20.62
CA TYR A 399 -13.65 -24.79 21.28
C TYR A 399 -14.87 -23.88 21.22
N ARG A 400 -16.03 -24.43 20.83
CA ARG A 400 -17.30 -23.69 20.87
C ARG A 400 -17.71 -23.36 22.31
N ARG A 401 -17.43 -24.25 23.26
CA ARG A 401 -17.67 -24.09 24.70
C ARG A 401 -16.39 -24.43 25.46
N PRO A 402 -16.07 -23.74 26.56
CA PRO A 402 -14.89 -24.08 27.34
C PRO A 402 -15.08 -25.48 27.95
N PRO A 403 -14.09 -26.37 27.86
CA PRO A 403 -14.10 -27.65 28.58
C PRO A 403 -14.27 -27.41 30.10
N LEU A 404 -15.08 -28.22 30.77
CA LEU A 404 -15.34 -28.09 32.21
C LEU A 404 -14.06 -28.16 33.07
N LYS A 405 -13.01 -28.83 32.57
CA LYS A 405 -11.69 -28.90 33.20
C LYS A 405 -10.93 -27.56 33.19
N GLY A 406 -11.43 -26.54 32.49
CA GLY A 406 -10.82 -25.21 32.36
C GLY A 406 -9.49 -25.17 31.59
N ARG A 407 -9.06 -26.31 31.02
CA ARG A 407 -7.79 -26.46 30.30
C ARG A 407 -8.03 -27.10 28.93
N CYS A 408 -7.11 -26.84 28.00
CA CYS A 408 -7.14 -27.45 26.67
C CYS A 408 -7.03 -28.97 26.75
N LEU A 409 -7.93 -29.69 26.07
CA LEU A 409 -7.94 -31.16 26.06
C LEU A 409 -6.75 -31.76 25.31
N LYS A 410 -6.16 -31.03 24.34
CA LYS A 410 -5.01 -31.50 23.56
C LYS A 410 -3.65 -31.28 24.22
N CYS A 411 -3.44 -30.12 24.85
CA CYS A 411 -2.10 -29.72 25.32
C CYS A 411 -2.07 -29.24 26.78
N GLY A 412 -3.20 -29.26 27.49
CA GLY A 412 -3.28 -28.77 28.88
C GLY A 412 -3.14 -27.25 29.05
N GLY A 413 -2.93 -26.49 27.97
CA GLY A 413 -2.74 -25.03 28.03
C GLY A 413 -4.00 -24.25 28.40
N LYS A 414 -3.81 -22.98 28.78
CA LYS A 414 -4.88 -22.05 29.13
C LYS A 414 -5.77 -21.74 27.92
N ILE A 415 -7.06 -21.66 28.18
CA ILE A 415 -8.08 -21.26 27.21
C ILE A 415 -8.43 -19.81 27.47
N ILE A 416 -8.46 -19.01 26.40
CA ILE A 416 -8.78 -17.59 26.45
C ILE A 416 -9.97 -17.28 25.55
N PHE A 417 -10.64 -16.18 25.85
CA PHE A 417 -11.63 -15.56 24.99
C PHE A 417 -10.97 -15.11 23.68
N THR A 418 -11.69 -15.22 22.56
CA THR A 418 -11.23 -14.62 21.29
C THR A 418 -11.45 -13.13 21.24
N ILE A 419 -12.47 -12.63 21.93
CA ILE A 419 -12.80 -11.21 22.05
C ILE A 419 -12.72 -10.87 23.53
N ALA A 420 -11.78 -10.00 23.89
CA ALA A 420 -11.63 -9.53 25.27
C ALA A 420 -12.65 -8.44 25.58
N GLU A 421 -13.06 -8.34 26.84
CA GLU A 421 -13.95 -7.29 27.35
C GLU A 421 -13.46 -5.88 26.97
N GLY A 422 -12.17 -5.59 27.17
CA GLY A 422 -11.59 -4.29 26.84
C GLY A 422 -11.75 -3.89 25.37
N SER A 423 -11.87 -4.85 24.44
CA SER A 423 -12.14 -4.53 23.04
C SER A 423 -13.57 -4.06 22.77
N VAL A 424 -14.53 -4.46 23.62
CA VAL A 424 -15.93 -4.05 23.54
C VAL A 424 -16.11 -2.65 24.14
N VAL A 425 -15.45 -2.39 25.28
CA VAL A 425 -15.60 -1.15 26.06
C VAL A 425 -14.72 0.00 25.55
N LYS A 426 -13.69 -0.30 24.74
CA LYS A 426 -12.65 0.64 24.27
C LYS A 426 -13.11 2.05 23.88
N TYR A 427 -14.28 2.17 23.25
CA TYR A 427 -14.78 3.43 22.70
C TYR A 427 -15.97 4.02 23.46
N PHE A 428 -16.44 3.35 24.49
CA PHE A 428 -17.68 3.69 25.15
C PHE A 428 -17.57 5.01 25.93
N GLU A 429 -16.50 5.19 26.71
CA GLU A 429 -16.25 6.42 27.46
C GLU A 429 -16.11 7.65 26.55
N ALA A 430 -15.36 7.52 25.45
CA ALA A 430 -15.20 8.59 24.47
C ALA A 430 -16.55 8.96 23.82
N THR A 431 -17.39 7.96 23.57
CA THR A 431 -18.75 8.15 23.02
C THR A 431 -19.63 8.96 23.97
N GLN A 432 -19.55 8.69 25.28
CA GLN A 432 -20.30 9.44 26.30
C GLN A 432 -19.86 10.90 26.37
N LYS A 433 -18.53 11.13 26.45
CA LYS A 433 -17.96 12.48 26.48
C LYS A 433 -18.40 13.31 25.26
N LEU A 434 -18.34 12.73 24.06
CA LEU A 434 -18.79 13.40 22.84
C LEU A 434 -20.30 13.70 22.85
N ALA A 435 -21.12 12.77 23.37
CA ALA A 435 -22.58 12.97 23.42
C ALA A 435 -22.99 14.10 24.38
N GLU A 436 -22.27 14.25 25.50
CA GLU A 436 -22.47 15.31 26.48
C GLU A 436 -21.98 16.66 25.94
N GLU A 437 -20.75 16.70 25.43
CA GLU A 437 -20.09 17.94 25.00
C GLU A 437 -20.76 18.59 23.78
N TYR A 438 -21.26 17.80 22.82
CA TYR A 438 -21.86 18.31 21.58
C TYR A 438 -23.39 18.28 21.57
N ASN A 439 -24.00 18.07 22.75
CA ASN A 439 -25.43 18.08 23.00
C ASN A 439 -26.25 17.35 21.90
N VAL A 440 -25.89 16.10 21.63
CA VAL A 440 -26.58 15.27 20.63
C VAL A 440 -28.03 14.98 21.03
N SER A 441 -28.84 14.47 20.10
CA SER A 441 -30.27 14.22 20.33
C SER A 441 -30.53 13.35 21.57
N ASN A 442 -31.64 13.64 22.27
CA ASN A 442 -32.03 12.89 23.48
C ASN A 442 -32.19 11.38 23.20
N TYR A 443 -32.67 11.02 22.01
CA TYR A 443 -32.76 9.63 21.58
C TYR A 443 -31.38 8.94 21.54
N LEU A 444 -30.36 9.63 21.03
CA LEU A 444 -29.01 9.08 20.97
C LEU A 444 -28.41 8.93 22.37
N LYS A 445 -28.61 9.92 23.24
CA LYS A 445 -28.20 9.85 24.67
C LYS A 445 -28.86 8.67 25.38
N GLN A 446 -30.17 8.47 25.21
CA GLN A 446 -30.88 7.32 25.76
C GLN A 446 -30.37 5.99 25.19
N THR A 447 -30.04 5.94 23.89
CA THR A 447 -29.47 4.75 23.25
C THR A 447 -28.11 4.39 23.84
N ILE A 448 -27.25 5.39 24.09
CA ILE A 448 -25.95 5.19 24.75
C ILE A 448 -26.16 4.69 26.18
N MET A 449 -27.10 5.28 26.93
CA MET A 449 -27.42 4.85 28.30
C MET A 449 -27.93 3.40 28.35
N LEU A 450 -28.80 3.00 27.42
CA LEU A 450 -29.26 1.61 27.32
C LEU A 450 -28.11 0.65 26.99
N LEU A 451 -27.17 1.08 26.14
CA LEU A 451 -25.98 0.30 25.82
C LEU A 451 -25.06 0.18 27.04
N GLN A 452 -24.91 1.25 27.83
CA GLN A 452 -24.15 1.23 29.09
C GLN A 452 -24.70 0.16 30.04
N ARG A 453 -26.02 0.21 30.32
CA ARG A 453 -26.67 -0.76 31.21
C ARG A 453 -26.43 -2.18 30.73
N ARG A 454 -26.53 -2.42 29.43
CA ARG A 454 -26.27 -3.74 28.85
C ARG A 454 -24.81 -4.19 29.00
N LEU A 455 -23.85 -3.27 28.91
CA LEU A 455 -22.44 -3.59 29.16
C LEU A 455 -22.22 -3.94 30.64
N GLU A 456 -22.77 -3.14 31.54
CA GLU A 456 -22.71 -3.37 33.00
C GLU A 456 -23.40 -4.68 33.40
N ASP A 457 -24.51 -5.06 32.76
CA ASP A 457 -25.20 -6.33 33.02
C ASP A 457 -24.36 -7.54 32.58
N VAL A 458 -23.59 -7.42 31.49
CA VAL A 458 -22.80 -8.52 30.93
C VAL A 458 -21.45 -8.69 31.62
N PHE A 459 -20.77 -7.58 31.91
CA PHE A 459 -19.42 -7.59 32.47
C PHE A 459 -19.40 -7.36 33.99
N GLY A 460 -20.52 -6.92 34.58
CA GLY A 460 -20.58 -6.39 35.93
C GLY A 460 -20.13 -4.93 35.98
N LYS A 461 -20.42 -4.27 37.10
CA LYS A 461 -19.79 -2.98 37.43
C LYS A 461 -18.36 -3.25 37.89
N GLU A 462 -17.42 -2.36 37.53
CA GLU A 462 -16.08 -2.43 38.12
C GLU A 462 -16.22 -2.50 39.65
N LYS A 463 -15.52 -3.45 40.29
CA LYS A 463 -15.35 -3.43 41.75
C LYS A 463 -14.75 -2.06 42.09
N GLU A 464 -15.39 -1.34 43.02
CA GLU A 464 -14.95 -0.01 43.45
C GLU A 464 -13.42 0.07 43.52
N LYS A 465 -12.80 0.80 42.60
CA LYS A 465 -11.39 1.14 42.71
C LYS A 465 -11.28 2.12 43.87
N GLN A 466 -10.50 1.77 44.88
CA GLN A 466 -10.19 2.66 46.00
C GLN A 466 -9.58 3.95 45.46
N THR A 467 -10.37 5.02 45.39
CA THR A 467 -9.91 6.36 45.05
C THR A 467 -9.15 6.92 46.25
N GLY A 468 -7.95 7.45 46.03
CA GLY A 468 -7.22 8.18 47.06
C GLY A 468 -7.99 9.43 47.51
N LEU A 469 -7.91 9.75 48.81
CA LEU A 469 -8.58 10.89 49.46
C LEU A 469 -8.41 12.25 48.75
N ASN A 470 -7.38 12.41 47.91
CA ASN A 470 -7.14 13.64 47.14
C ASN A 470 -8.13 13.92 46.01
N THR A 471 -9.09 13.03 45.74
CA THR A 471 -10.15 13.28 44.73
C THR A 471 -11.41 13.92 45.31
N TRP A 472 -11.47 14.08 46.65
CA TRP A 472 -12.63 14.56 47.39
C TRP A 472 -12.36 15.83 48.21
N CYS A 473 -11.22 16.50 47.99
CA CYS A 473 -10.88 17.78 48.61
C CYS A 473 -10.95 18.92 47.59
#